data_AF-A0A4Q4CPP5-F1
#
_entry.id   AF-A0A4Q4CPP5-F1
#
_cell.length_a   1.000
_cell.length_b   1.000
_cell.length_c   1.000
_cell.angle_alpha   90.00
_cell.angle_beta   90.00
_cell.angle_gamma   90.00
#
_symmetry.space_group_name_H-M   'P 1'
#
loop_
_entity.id
_entity.type
_entity.pdbx_description
1 polymer ?
#
loop_
_entity_poly.entity_id
_entity_poly.type
_entity_poly.pdbx_seq_one_letter_code
_entity_poly.pdbx_strand_id
1 'polypeptide(L)'
;MRHRPSRHRAGRHGCPVDPRTHGPPTRPRTATHYGERVDEQHSVDALWRRFKADGDRDARDRLVVHYSPLVKFVAGRVRSGLPASVDQNDLVSDGVLGLMDAVDKFEPERGLQFQTYAVTRIRGAIVDGLRGADWVPRSVRERIRDIDAAQTRLEARLGRTPTDEEVAAELELSIDELRKVY
;
A
#
# COMPACT_ATOMS: atom_id res chain seq x y z
N MET A 1 -69.23 -31.51 1.74
CA MET A 1 -69.89 -31.78 3.04
C MET A 1 -68.79 -32.25 3.99
N ARG A 2 -68.40 -31.44 4.99
CA ARG A 2 -68.81 -31.56 6.42
C ARG A 2 -68.47 -32.98 6.96
N HIS A 3 -67.62 -33.23 7.94
CA HIS A 3 -67.55 -32.64 9.27
C HIS A 3 -66.21 -32.90 9.97
N ARG A 4 -66.00 -32.10 11.03
CA ARG A 4 -64.83 -31.86 11.88
C ARG A 4 -64.48 -33.00 12.87
N PRO A 5 -63.32 -32.87 13.57
CA PRO A 5 -62.66 -33.90 14.40
C PRO A 5 -63.12 -33.89 15.86
N SER A 6 -62.72 -34.91 16.63
CA SER A 6 -62.92 -34.96 18.08
C SER A 6 -61.60 -34.99 18.86
N ARG A 7 -61.59 -34.20 19.93
CA ARG A 7 -60.50 -33.89 20.86
C ARG A 7 -60.58 -34.79 22.10
N HIS A 8 -59.44 -35.08 22.73
CA HIS A 8 -59.24 -35.10 24.20
C HIS A 8 -57.72 -35.17 24.46
N ARG A 9 -57.00 -34.21 25.09
CA ARG A 9 -57.04 -33.62 26.45
C ARG A 9 -56.97 -34.71 27.54
N ALA A 10 -56.11 -34.71 28.57
CA ALA A 10 -55.34 -33.69 29.26
C ALA A 10 -54.14 -34.35 29.98
N GLY A 11 -53.00 -33.66 30.20
CA GLY A 11 -52.68 -32.99 31.47
C GLY A 11 -51.49 -33.72 32.14
N ARG A 12 -50.57 -33.12 32.90
CA ARG A 12 -50.33 -31.78 33.46
C ARG A 12 -48.88 -31.79 34.03
N HIS A 13 -48.39 -30.60 34.37
CA HIS A 13 -47.44 -30.27 35.45
C HIS A 13 -46.01 -29.89 35.07
N GLY A 14 -45.70 -28.60 35.28
CA GLY A 14 -44.35 -28.03 35.31
C GLY A 14 -44.32 -26.52 35.03
N CYS A 15 -44.71 -25.69 36.00
CA CYS A 15 -44.25 -24.29 36.12
C CYS A 15 -42.88 -24.29 36.85
N PRO A 16 -42.06 -23.21 36.93
CA PRO A 16 -42.33 -21.79 36.61
C PRO A 16 -41.20 -21.05 35.84
N VAL A 17 -41.44 -19.76 35.64
CA VAL A 17 -40.64 -18.74 34.93
C VAL A 17 -39.36 -18.29 35.67
N ASP A 18 -38.33 -17.86 34.92
CA ASP A 18 -37.48 -16.72 35.28
C ASP A 18 -36.98 -15.99 34.00
N PRO A 19 -37.00 -14.65 33.92
CA PRO A 19 -36.76 -13.89 32.72
C PRO A 19 -35.30 -13.43 32.66
N ARG A 20 -34.57 -13.89 31.64
CA ARG A 20 -33.35 -13.22 31.18
C ARG A 20 -33.45 -12.99 29.68
N THR A 21 -34.04 -11.85 29.38
CA THR A 21 -33.53 -10.85 28.45
C THR A 21 -32.16 -11.19 27.87
N HIS A 22 -32.07 -11.46 26.57
CA HIS A 22 -31.00 -10.96 25.72
C HIS A 22 -31.52 -10.96 24.28
N GLY A 23 -32.06 -9.81 23.86
CA GLY A 23 -32.20 -9.51 22.44
C GLY A 23 -30.83 -9.60 21.75
N PRO A 24 -30.80 -9.83 20.43
CA PRO A 24 -29.53 -9.89 19.70
C PRO A 24 -28.78 -8.58 19.91
N PRO A 25 -27.46 -8.60 20.20
CA PRO A 25 -26.69 -7.38 20.26
C PRO A 25 -26.75 -6.72 18.88
N THR A 26 -27.48 -5.61 18.78
CA THR A 26 -27.31 -4.60 17.75
C THR A 26 -25.84 -4.19 17.81
N ARG A 27 -25.04 -4.67 16.86
CA ARG A 27 -23.68 -4.16 16.68
C ARG A 27 -23.80 -2.65 16.44
N PRO A 28 -23.18 -1.80 17.28
CA PRO A 28 -23.04 -0.40 16.90
C PRO A 28 -22.20 -0.37 15.62
N ARG A 29 -22.78 0.16 14.53
CA ARG A 29 -22.02 0.67 13.40
C ARG A 29 -21.28 1.90 13.93
N THR A 30 -20.13 1.70 14.53
CA THR A 30 -19.25 2.77 14.99
C THR A 30 -18.83 3.60 13.79
N ALA A 31 -19.50 4.74 13.66
CA ALA A 31 -19.04 5.89 12.92
C ALA A 31 -17.89 6.54 13.70
N THR A 32 -16.65 6.03 13.54
CA THR A 32 -15.47 6.64 14.17
C THR A 32 -14.17 6.42 13.38
N HIS A 33 -14.15 6.72 12.07
CA HIS A 33 -12.88 6.74 11.31
C HIS A 33 -12.74 7.93 10.35
N TYR A 34 -13.49 9.00 10.60
CA TYR A 34 -13.40 10.23 9.81
C TYR A 34 -12.61 11.35 10.52
N GLY A 35 -12.54 11.37 11.86
CA GLY A 35 -11.85 12.43 12.62
C GLY A 35 -10.33 12.27 12.73
N GLU A 36 -9.83 11.05 12.91
CA GLU A 36 -8.39 10.78 13.16
C GLU A 36 -7.49 11.02 11.94
N ARG A 37 -8.02 10.79 10.73
CA ARG A 37 -7.26 10.92 9.48
C ARG A 37 -6.95 12.36 9.10
N VAL A 38 -7.60 13.35 9.70
CA VAL A 38 -7.42 14.77 9.37
C VAL A 38 -6.32 15.41 10.23
N ASP A 39 -6.07 14.89 11.43
CA ASP A 39 -5.00 15.37 12.32
C ASP A 39 -3.60 14.86 11.92
N GLU A 40 -3.51 13.64 11.38
CA GLU A 40 -2.23 13.09 10.90
C GLU A 40 -1.71 13.83 9.66
N GLN A 41 -2.59 14.23 8.72
CA GLN A 41 -2.20 14.92 7.49
C GLN A 41 -1.66 16.33 7.76
N HIS A 42 -2.27 17.10 8.66
CA HIS A 42 -1.77 18.41 9.08
C HIS A 42 -0.40 18.31 9.79
N SER A 43 -0.12 17.17 10.41
CA SER A 43 1.18 16.89 11.02
C SER A 43 2.27 16.64 9.97
N VAL A 44 1.99 15.97 8.85
CA VAL A 44 3.02 15.65 7.83
C VAL A 44 3.55 16.89 7.12
N ASP A 45 2.69 17.83 6.72
CA ASP A 45 3.13 19.09 6.11
C ASP A 45 3.95 19.96 7.08
N ALA A 46 3.64 19.88 8.38
CA ALA A 46 4.42 20.56 9.41
C ALA A 46 5.80 19.90 9.60
N LEU A 47 5.89 18.57 9.50
CA LEU A 47 7.17 17.84 9.53
C LEU A 47 8.03 18.22 8.32
N TRP A 48 7.46 18.28 7.12
CA TRP A 48 8.19 18.72 5.92
C TRP A 48 8.71 20.14 6.06
N ARG A 49 7.89 21.07 6.58
CA ARG A 49 8.33 22.46 6.83
C ARG A 49 9.47 22.54 7.83
N ARG A 50 9.37 21.87 8.99
CA ARG A 50 10.46 21.82 10.00
C ARG A 50 11.74 21.22 9.43
N PHE A 51 11.63 20.11 8.70
CA PHE A 51 12.79 19.47 8.11
C PHE A 51 13.46 20.36 7.05
N LYS A 52 12.69 20.97 6.15
CA LYS A 52 13.23 21.77 5.05
C LYS A 52 13.70 23.17 5.46
N ALA A 53 13.08 23.78 6.47
CA ALA A 53 13.50 25.09 6.98
C ALA A 53 14.70 24.98 7.94
N ASP A 54 14.62 24.05 8.90
CA ASP A 54 15.53 24.02 10.06
C ASP A 54 16.50 22.84 10.06
N GLY A 55 16.38 21.92 9.09
CA GLY A 55 17.18 20.68 9.07
C GLY A 55 16.85 19.71 10.21
N ASP A 56 15.63 19.80 10.75
CA ASP A 56 15.19 19.05 11.92
C ASP A 56 15.23 17.52 11.69
N ARG A 57 16.16 16.85 12.38
CA ARG A 57 16.36 15.39 12.27
C ARG A 57 15.21 14.58 12.86
N ASP A 58 14.56 15.05 13.93
CA ASP A 58 13.38 14.37 14.46
C ASP A 58 12.23 14.41 13.45
N ALA A 59 12.05 15.57 12.80
CA ALA A 59 11.05 15.70 11.75
C ALA A 59 11.33 14.76 10.57
N ARG A 60 12.61 14.66 10.14
CA ARG A 60 13.06 13.72 9.12
C ARG A 60 12.77 12.27 9.50
N ASP A 61 13.14 11.84 10.69
CA ASP A 61 12.97 10.45 11.13
C ASP A 61 11.48 10.08 11.21
N ARG A 62 10.63 11.00 11.66
CA ARG A 62 9.17 10.83 11.66
C ARG A 62 8.61 10.73 10.24
N LEU A 63 9.11 11.49 9.28
CA LEU A 63 8.73 11.36 7.87
C LEU A 63 9.11 9.99 7.31
N VAL A 64 10.32 9.50 7.59
CA VAL A 64 10.77 8.17 7.17
C VAL A 64 9.87 7.08 7.75
N VAL A 65 9.55 7.15 9.05
CA VAL A 65 8.64 6.19 9.69
C VAL A 65 7.25 6.25 9.07
N HIS A 66 6.70 7.46 8.86
CA HIS A 66 5.38 7.66 8.25
C HIS A 66 5.28 7.02 6.86
N TYR A 67 6.31 7.16 6.03
CA TYR A 67 6.32 6.62 4.66
C TYR A 67 6.87 5.19 4.55
N SER A 68 7.39 4.60 5.64
CA SER A 68 7.93 3.24 5.66
C SER A 68 6.99 2.14 5.10
N PRO A 69 5.64 2.22 5.20
CA PRO A 69 4.77 1.23 4.59
C PRO A 69 4.91 1.15 3.05
N LEU A 70 5.30 2.24 2.39
CA LEU A 70 5.57 2.25 0.94
C LEU A 70 6.71 1.30 0.57
N VAL A 71 7.72 1.17 1.43
CA VAL A 71 8.84 0.28 1.17
C VAL A 71 8.37 -1.16 1.08
N LYS A 72 7.55 -1.61 2.04
CA LYS A 72 6.99 -2.98 2.03
C LYS A 72 6.14 -3.23 0.78
N PHE A 73 5.37 -2.24 0.38
CA PHE A 73 4.55 -2.31 -0.82
C PHE A 73 5.41 -2.49 -2.08
N VAL A 74 6.40 -1.61 -2.30
CA VAL A 74 7.29 -1.67 -3.47
C VAL A 74 8.15 -2.94 -3.44
N ALA A 75 8.67 -3.33 -2.28
CA ALA A 75 9.51 -4.51 -2.15
C ALA A 75 8.73 -5.81 -2.41
N GLY A 76 7.47 -5.92 -1.98
CA GLY A 76 6.62 -7.10 -2.25
C GLY A 76 6.27 -7.24 -3.74
N ARG A 77 6.09 -6.09 -4.37
CA ARG A 77 5.86 -5.94 -5.80
C ARG A 77 7.07 -6.38 -6.62
N VAL A 78 8.26 -5.84 -6.35
CA VAL A 78 9.53 -6.26 -6.97
C VAL A 78 9.78 -7.76 -6.75
N ARG A 79 9.54 -8.29 -5.54
CA ARG A 79 9.71 -9.72 -5.25
C ARG A 79 8.84 -10.62 -6.12
N SER A 80 7.67 -10.16 -6.54
CA SER A 80 6.72 -10.95 -7.35
C SER A 80 7.29 -11.32 -8.73
N GLY A 81 8.28 -10.57 -9.22
CA GLY A 81 9.00 -10.85 -10.46
C GLY A 81 10.32 -11.60 -10.28
N LEU A 82 10.67 -12.01 -9.05
CA LEU A 82 11.97 -12.60 -8.71
C LEU A 82 11.86 -14.07 -8.27
N PRO A 83 12.96 -14.86 -8.39
CA PRO A 83 13.01 -16.21 -7.86
C PRO A 83 12.79 -16.27 -6.34
N ALA A 84 12.27 -17.40 -5.84
CA ALA A 84 12.00 -17.61 -4.41
C ALA A 84 13.25 -17.55 -3.50
N SER A 85 14.45 -17.62 -4.08
CA SER A 85 15.72 -17.49 -3.35
C SER A 85 16.02 -16.06 -2.89
N VAL A 86 15.33 -15.05 -3.43
CA VAL A 86 15.50 -13.67 -2.99
C VAL A 86 14.72 -13.43 -1.71
N ASP A 87 15.41 -13.00 -0.65
CA ASP A 87 14.78 -12.63 0.61
C ASP A 87 14.07 -11.29 0.47
N GLN A 88 12.81 -11.26 0.92
CA GLN A 88 12.02 -10.03 1.00
C GLN A 88 12.67 -8.99 1.92
N ASN A 89 13.35 -9.43 2.99
CA ASN A 89 13.95 -8.56 3.98
C ASN A 89 15.14 -7.77 3.41
N ASP A 90 15.89 -8.36 2.48
CA ASP A 90 16.98 -7.70 1.78
C ASP A 90 16.42 -6.55 0.92
N LEU A 91 15.36 -6.84 0.14
CA LEU A 91 14.67 -5.83 -0.65
C LEU A 91 14.10 -4.70 0.21
N VAL A 92 13.54 -5.02 1.38
CA VAL A 92 13.04 -4.00 2.30
C VAL A 92 14.19 -3.14 2.83
N SER A 93 15.34 -3.74 3.15
CA SER A 93 16.51 -3.01 3.65
C SER A 93 17.03 -2.02 2.61
N ASP A 94 17.20 -2.46 1.36
CA ASP A 94 17.60 -1.58 0.25
C ASP A 94 16.56 -0.48 0.00
N GLY A 95 15.27 -0.84 0.05
CA GLY A 95 14.19 0.11 -0.12
C GLY A 95 14.11 1.17 0.98
N VAL A 96 14.47 0.85 2.22
CA VAL A 96 14.56 1.83 3.32
C VAL A 96 15.65 2.85 3.03
N LEU A 97 16.81 2.43 2.51
CA LEU A 97 17.89 3.35 2.11
C LEU A 97 17.41 4.29 0.98
N GLY A 98 16.68 3.75 0.00
CA GLY A 98 16.07 4.54 -1.07
C GLY A 98 15.02 5.53 -0.57
N LEU A 99 14.20 5.15 0.42
CA LEU A 99 13.24 6.05 1.04
C LEU A 99 13.93 7.19 1.81
N MET A 100 14.98 6.88 2.57
CA MET A 100 15.75 7.90 3.29
C MET A 100 16.33 8.94 2.32
N ASP A 101 16.96 8.47 1.24
CA ASP A 101 17.48 9.35 0.18
C ASP A 101 16.38 10.17 -0.50
N ALA A 102 15.20 9.57 -0.71
CA ALA A 102 14.05 10.26 -1.26
C ALA A 102 13.55 11.37 -0.32
N VAL A 103 13.47 11.10 0.99
CA VAL A 103 13.08 12.11 1.98
C VAL A 103 14.05 13.30 1.96
N ASP A 104 15.35 13.02 1.91
CA ASP A 104 16.38 14.05 1.90
C ASP A 104 16.30 14.95 0.66
N LYS A 105 16.11 14.34 -0.51
CA LYS A 105 16.18 15.03 -1.82
C LYS A 105 14.85 15.57 -2.35
N PHE A 106 13.73 15.20 -1.75
CA PHE A 106 12.42 15.63 -2.22
C PHE A 106 12.19 17.12 -1.95
N GLU A 107 11.71 17.86 -2.94
CA GLU A 107 11.41 19.29 -2.83
C GLU A 107 9.89 19.51 -2.94
N PRO A 108 9.17 19.78 -1.82
CA PRO A 108 7.71 19.91 -1.81
C PRO A 108 7.17 21.01 -2.73
N GLU A 109 7.98 22.06 -2.98
CA GLU A 109 7.61 23.22 -3.79
C GLU A 109 7.40 22.88 -5.28
N ARG A 110 7.86 21.71 -5.74
CA ARG A 110 7.75 21.27 -7.14
C ARG A 110 6.37 20.72 -7.51
N GLY A 111 5.43 20.67 -6.56
CA GLY A 111 4.02 20.31 -6.82
C GLY A 111 3.76 18.81 -7.08
N LEU A 112 4.78 17.96 -6.99
CA LEU A 112 4.62 16.50 -7.09
C LEU A 112 4.36 15.91 -5.70
N GLN A 113 3.46 14.94 -5.59
CA GLN A 113 3.26 14.20 -4.34
C GLN A 113 4.51 13.38 -3.98
N PHE A 114 4.94 13.43 -2.71
CA PHE A 114 6.12 12.68 -2.24
C PHE A 114 6.04 11.20 -2.57
N GLN A 115 4.86 10.59 -2.41
CA GLN A 115 4.66 9.15 -2.64
C GLN A 115 5.03 8.75 -4.07
N THR A 116 4.63 9.56 -5.07
CA THR A 116 4.95 9.33 -6.49
C THR A 116 6.45 9.37 -6.73
N TYR A 117 7.14 10.35 -6.16
CA TYR A 117 8.60 10.43 -6.24
C TYR A 117 9.28 9.26 -5.52
N ALA A 118 8.85 8.96 -4.29
CA ALA A 118 9.46 7.96 -3.43
C ALA A 118 9.39 6.55 -4.03
N VAL A 119 8.27 6.18 -4.68
CA VAL A 119 8.14 4.85 -5.31
C VAL A 119 9.27 4.58 -6.31
N THR A 120 9.56 5.53 -7.20
CA THR A 120 10.64 5.39 -8.18
C THR A 120 12.01 5.30 -7.52
N ARG A 121 12.25 6.09 -6.46
CA ARG A 121 13.53 6.09 -5.72
C ARG A 121 13.75 4.80 -4.93
N ILE A 122 12.72 4.32 -4.23
CA ILE A 122 12.74 3.06 -3.49
C ILE A 122 13.00 1.90 -4.46
N ARG A 123 12.26 1.82 -5.57
CA ARG A 123 12.48 0.79 -6.60
C ARG A 123 13.92 0.81 -7.11
N GLY A 124 14.45 1.99 -7.45
CA GLY A 124 15.82 2.15 -7.92
C GLY A 124 16.83 1.58 -6.93
N ALA A 125 16.70 1.92 -5.64
CA ALA A 125 17.58 1.41 -4.59
C ALA A 125 17.53 -0.13 -4.46
N ILE A 126 16.34 -0.72 -4.52
CA ILE A 126 16.16 -2.18 -4.49
C ILE A 126 16.83 -2.83 -5.71
N VAL A 127 16.61 -2.29 -6.91
CA VAL A 127 17.21 -2.82 -8.14
C VAL A 127 18.73 -2.68 -8.11
N ASP A 128 19.26 -1.60 -7.54
CA ASP A 128 20.70 -1.39 -7.39
C ASP A 128 21.32 -2.35 -6.37
N GLY A 129 20.66 -2.60 -5.23
CA GLY A 129 21.09 -3.62 -4.27
C GLY A 129 21.13 -5.03 -4.89
N LEU A 130 20.11 -5.36 -5.68
CA LEU A 130 20.06 -6.61 -6.44
C LEU A 130 21.16 -6.75 -7.50
N ARG A 131 21.66 -5.64 -8.07
CA ARG A 131 22.79 -5.66 -9.03
C ARG A 131 24.11 -6.04 -8.35
N GLY A 132 24.30 -5.68 -7.09
CA GLY A 132 25.49 -6.01 -6.32
C GLY A 132 25.61 -7.50 -5.96
N ALA A 133 24.48 -8.21 -5.92
CA ALA A 133 24.40 -9.63 -5.56
C ALA A 133 24.53 -10.60 -6.76
N ASP A 134 24.76 -10.10 -7.99
CA ASP A 134 24.91 -10.87 -9.23
C ASP A 134 23.78 -11.89 -9.56
N TRP A 135 22.60 -11.73 -8.95
CA TRP A 135 21.51 -12.72 -8.99
C TRP A 135 20.34 -12.34 -9.92
N VAL A 136 20.28 -11.12 -10.47
CA VAL A 136 19.14 -10.71 -11.32
C VAL A 136 19.24 -11.36 -12.71
N PRO A 137 18.30 -12.25 -13.11
CA PRO A 137 18.29 -12.82 -14.45
C PRO A 137 18.30 -11.71 -15.50
N ARG A 138 19.03 -11.93 -16.60
CA ARG A 138 19.17 -10.94 -17.68
C ARG A 138 17.82 -10.43 -18.20
N SER A 139 16.84 -11.31 -18.28
CA SER A 139 15.46 -11.00 -18.69
C SER A 139 14.77 -10.01 -17.77
N VAL A 140 14.98 -10.09 -16.44
CA VAL A 140 14.42 -9.12 -15.47
C VAL A 140 15.09 -7.76 -15.62
N ARG A 141 16.42 -7.74 -15.84
CA ARG A 141 17.17 -6.51 -16.10
C ARG A 141 16.72 -5.80 -17.38
N GLU A 142 16.50 -6.55 -18.45
CA GLU A 142 15.98 -6.02 -19.72
C GLU A 142 14.58 -5.43 -19.50
N ARG A 143 13.68 -6.16 -18.82
CA ARG A 143 12.31 -5.70 -18.54
C ARG A 143 12.26 -4.43 -17.70
N ILE A 144 13.10 -4.29 -16.67
CA ILE A 144 13.18 -3.06 -15.86
C ILE A 144 13.65 -1.88 -16.71
N ARG A 145 14.67 -2.07 -17.56
CA ARG A 145 15.17 -1.02 -18.46
C ARG A 145 14.11 -0.58 -19.46
N ASP A 146 13.36 -1.52 -20.01
CA ASP A 146 12.28 -1.23 -20.96
C ASP A 146 11.17 -0.41 -20.29
N ILE A 147 10.82 -0.74 -19.04
CA ILE A 147 9.86 0.02 -18.23
C ILE A 147 10.37 1.44 -17.96
N ASP A 148 11.58 1.60 -17.44
CA ASP A 148 12.16 2.93 -17.15
C ASP A 148 12.22 3.80 -18.43
N ALA A 149 12.59 3.19 -19.56
CA ALA A 149 12.63 3.86 -20.84
C ALA A 149 11.22 4.27 -21.33
N ALA A 150 10.22 3.40 -21.20
CA ALA A 150 8.84 3.70 -21.55
C ALA A 150 8.27 4.83 -20.68
N GLN A 151 8.54 4.81 -19.37
CA GLN A 151 8.16 5.90 -18.46
C GLN A 151 8.76 7.22 -18.89
N THR A 152 10.06 7.25 -19.17
CA THR A 152 10.77 8.47 -19.61
C THR A 152 10.19 9.01 -20.93
N ARG A 153 9.90 8.12 -21.90
CA ARG A 153 9.28 8.52 -23.18
C ARG A 153 7.88 9.08 -22.98
N LEU A 154 7.07 8.44 -22.13
CA LEU A 154 5.71 8.88 -21.85
C LEU A 154 5.68 10.18 -21.06
N GLU A 155 6.57 10.37 -20.08
CA GLU A 155 6.72 11.64 -19.36
C GLU A 155 7.04 12.79 -20.32
N ALA A 156 7.98 12.58 -21.24
CA ALA A 156 8.33 13.56 -22.27
C ALA A 156 7.15 13.86 -23.22
N ARG A 157 6.34 12.85 -23.56
CA ARG A 157 5.20 13.00 -24.48
C ARG A 157 3.97 13.63 -23.82
N LEU A 158 3.70 13.30 -22.56
CA LEU A 158 2.50 13.70 -21.82
C LEU A 158 2.69 14.98 -21.01
N GLY A 159 3.94 15.35 -20.71
CA GLY A 159 4.24 16.48 -19.81
C GLY A 159 3.82 16.24 -18.35
N ARG A 160 3.53 14.99 -17.99
CA ARG A 160 3.14 14.53 -16.65
C ARG A 160 3.61 13.09 -16.44
N THR A 161 3.62 12.63 -15.19
CA THR A 161 3.87 11.22 -14.87
C THR A 161 2.80 10.32 -15.52
N PRO A 162 3.21 9.27 -16.27
CA PRO A 162 2.29 8.31 -16.88
C PRO A 162 1.69 7.34 -15.85
N THR A 163 0.49 6.84 -16.13
CA THR A 163 -0.15 5.81 -15.29
C THR A 163 0.36 4.41 -15.63
N ASP A 164 0.18 3.46 -14.72
CA ASP A 164 0.55 2.05 -14.94
C ASP A 164 -0.12 1.48 -16.20
N GLU A 165 -1.37 1.88 -16.49
CA GLU A 165 -2.09 1.48 -17.71
C GLU A 165 -1.44 2.04 -18.98
N GLU A 166 -1.01 3.30 -18.95
CA GLU A 166 -0.33 3.95 -20.08
C GLU A 166 1.03 3.30 -20.35
N VAL A 167 1.77 2.97 -19.30
CA VAL A 167 3.07 2.27 -19.39
C VAL A 167 2.88 0.84 -19.91
N ALA A 168 1.88 0.11 -19.41
CA ALA A 168 1.56 -1.25 -19.87
C ALA A 168 1.19 -1.25 -21.36
N ALA A 169 0.37 -0.31 -21.79
CA ALA A 169 -0.03 -0.17 -23.19
C ALA A 169 1.15 0.15 -24.12
N GLU A 170 2.05 1.05 -23.72
CA GLU A 170 3.25 1.41 -24.49
C GLU A 170 4.24 0.24 -24.63
N LEU A 171 4.22 -0.70 -23.68
CA LEU A 171 5.10 -1.89 -23.69
C LEU A 171 4.42 -3.15 -24.24
N GLU A 172 3.16 -3.06 -24.68
CA GLU A 172 2.33 -4.19 -25.09
C GLU A 172 2.27 -5.31 -24.02
N LEU A 173 2.32 -4.92 -22.75
CA LEU A 173 2.23 -5.84 -21.61
C LEU A 173 0.83 -5.80 -21.00
N SER A 174 0.41 -6.91 -20.41
CA SER A 174 -0.74 -6.86 -19.51
C SER A 174 -0.39 -6.05 -18.24
N ILE A 175 -1.39 -5.40 -17.66
CA ILE A 175 -1.24 -4.70 -16.37
C ILE A 175 -0.70 -5.64 -15.29
N ASP A 176 -1.12 -6.91 -15.29
CA ASP A 176 -0.64 -7.90 -14.33
C ASP A 176 0.83 -8.27 -14.55
N GLU A 177 1.30 -8.32 -15.79
CA GLU A 177 2.73 -8.49 -16.08
C GLU A 177 3.54 -7.27 -15.69
N LEU A 178 3.03 -6.06 -15.95
CA LEU A 178 3.66 -4.84 -15.49
C LEU A 178 3.77 -4.87 -13.96
N ARG A 179 2.67 -5.13 -13.25
CA ARG A 179 2.58 -5.22 -11.77
C ARG A 179 3.39 -6.34 -11.13
N LYS A 180 3.86 -7.33 -11.90
CA LYS A 180 4.82 -8.33 -11.39
C LYS A 180 6.24 -7.79 -11.35
N VAL A 181 6.55 -6.82 -12.22
CA VAL A 181 7.83 -6.12 -12.25
C VAL A 181 7.77 -4.86 -11.38
N TYR A 182 6.59 -4.26 -11.30
CA TYR A 182 6.26 -3.03 -10.59
C TYR A 182 5.89 -3.24 -9.15
#